data_AF-A0A840E737-F1
#
_entry.id   AF-A0A840E737-F1
#
_cell.length_a   1.000
_cell.length_b   1.000
_cell.length_c   1.000
_cell.angle_alpha   90.00
_cell.angle_beta   90.00
_cell.angle_gamma   90.00
#
_symmetry.space_group_name_H-M   'P 1'
#
loop_
_entity.id
_entity.type
_entity.pdbx_description
1 polymer ?
#
loop_
_entity_poly.entity_id
_entity_poly.type
_entity_poly.pdbx_seq_one_letter_code
_entity_poly.pdbx_strand_id
1 'polypeptide(L)'
;MQKRINVWLDDIGKAIAEVNEFVPVGLSFTEFQKDIKTKRAVERNIEIIGEAMSRILRLNPNVKISNSRQIVDTRNRIIHGYDAVSDEISWTIVQKYLPIQRGK
;
A
#
# COMPACT_ATOMS: atom_id res chain seq x y z
N MET A 1 6.38 -6.15 -22.37
CA MET A 1 6.21 -4.90 -21.59
C MET A 1 4.93 -4.94 -20.75
N GLN A 2 3.75 -5.09 -21.38
CA GLN A 2 2.46 -5.20 -20.66
C GLN A 2 2.39 -6.34 -19.63
N LYS A 3 2.93 -7.52 -19.96
CA LYS A 3 2.96 -8.67 -19.05
C LYS A 3 3.69 -8.38 -17.72
N ARG A 4 4.74 -7.53 -17.73
CA ARG A 4 5.47 -7.16 -16.51
C ARG A 4 4.69 -6.17 -15.64
N ILE A 5 3.99 -5.22 -16.27
CA ILE A 5 3.11 -4.27 -15.58
C ILE A 5 1.99 -5.03 -14.86
N ASN A 6 1.38 -6.02 -15.51
CA ASN A 6 0.33 -6.82 -14.88
C ASN A 6 0.82 -7.61 -13.66
N VAL A 7 2.05 -8.14 -13.69
CA VAL A 7 2.65 -8.81 -12.52
C VAL A 7 2.82 -7.83 -11.36
N TRP A 8 3.32 -6.62 -11.61
CA TRP A 8 3.47 -5.63 -10.54
C TRP A 8 2.14 -5.12 -10.00
N LEU A 9 1.11 -5.00 -10.84
CA LEU A 9 -0.24 -4.68 -10.38
C LEU A 9 -0.84 -5.80 -9.51
N ASP A 10 -0.54 -7.06 -9.82
CA ASP A 10 -0.93 -8.21 -9.01
C ASP A 10 -0.20 -8.23 -7.65
N ASP A 11 1.11 -7.95 -7.65
CA ASP A 11 1.90 -7.81 -6.41
C ASP A 11 1.30 -6.73 -5.50
N ILE A 12 0.92 -5.58 -6.08
CA ILE A 12 0.26 -4.51 -5.35
C ILE A 12 -1.10 -4.96 -4.81
N GLY A 13 -1.91 -5.63 -5.63
CA GLY A 13 -3.23 -6.13 -5.21
C GLY A 13 -3.16 -7.09 -4.03
N LYS A 14 -2.20 -8.03 -4.07
CA LYS A 14 -1.93 -8.97 -2.97
C LYS A 14 -1.48 -8.25 -1.70
N ALA A 15 -0.54 -7.32 -1.82
CA ALA A 15 -0.06 -6.57 -0.67
C ALA A 15 -1.17 -5.76 0.03
N ILE A 16 -2.08 -5.18 -0.75
CA ILE A 16 -3.25 -4.48 -0.20
C ILE A 16 -4.19 -5.45 0.52
N ALA A 17 -4.42 -6.65 -0.05
CA ALA A 17 -5.26 -7.66 0.59
C ALA A 17 -4.68 -8.12 1.94
N GLU A 18 -3.39 -8.43 1.98
CA GLU A 18 -2.68 -8.81 3.21
C GLU A 18 -2.76 -7.73 4.29
N VAL A 19 -2.54 -6.45 3.92
CA VAL A 19 -2.67 -5.33 4.87
C VAL A 19 -4.06 -5.27 5.49
N ASN A 20 -5.11 -5.52 4.70
CA ASN A 20 -6.48 -5.55 5.20
C ASN A 20 -6.76 -6.73 6.13
N GLU A 21 -6.06 -7.87 5.96
CA GLU A 21 -6.14 -9.00 6.88
C GLU A 21 -5.43 -8.72 8.21
N PHE A 22 -4.31 -8.01 8.18
CA PHE A 22 -3.54 -7.66 9.40
C PHE A 22 -4.17 -6.53 10.21
N VAL A 23 -4.96 -5.66 9.57
CA VAL A 23 -5.58 -4.50 10.20
C VAL A 23 -7.10 -4.63 10.18
N PRO A 24 -7.69 -5.34 11.16
CA PRO A 24 -9.13 -5.53 11.21
C PRO A 24 -9.86 -4.21 11.50
N VAL A 25 -11.14 -4.19 11.13
CA VAL A 25 -12.03 -3.06 11.44
C VAL A 25 -12.12 -2.88 12.96
N GLY A 26 -11.91 -1.66 13.43
CA GLY A 26 -11.96 -1.31 14.85
C GLY A 26 -10.62 -1.39 15.58
N LEU A 27 -9.54 -1.83 14.92
CA LEU A 27 -8.20 -1.72 15.49
C LEU A 27 -7.88 -0.25 15.78
N SER A 28 -7.50 0.06 17.01
CA SER A 28 -7.05 1.41 17.38
C SER A 28 -5.58 1.62 17.03
N PHE A 29 -5.18 2.89 16.88
CA PHE A 29 -3.77 3.23 16.65
C PHE A 29 -2.87 2.72 17.77
N THR A 30 -3.32 2.79 19.03
CA THR A 30 -2.53 2.33 20.18
C THR A 30 -2.33 0.82 20.18
N GLU A 31 -3.33 0.04 19.75
CA GLU A 31 -3.19 -1.42 19.59
C GLU A 31 -2.22 -1.75 18.45
N PHE A 32 -2.37 -1.09 17.30
CA PHE A 32 -1.44 -1.20 16.18
C PHE A 32 0.01 -0.86 16.59
N GLN A 33 0.20 0.23 17.33
CA GLN A 33 1.52 0.70 17.77
C GLN A 33 2.24 -0.33 18.66
N LYS A 34 1.48 -1.06 19.49
CA LYS A 34 2.01 -2.09 20.40
C LYS A 34 2.26 -3.43 19.71
N ASP A 35 1.59 -3.70 18.58
CA ASP A 35 1.76 -4.93 17.83
C ASP A 35 2.88 -4.83 16.79
N ILE A 36 4.10 -5.16 17.22
CA ILE A 36 5.29 -5.17 16.35
C ILE A 36 5.10 -6.09 15.13
N LYS A 37 4.38 -7.22 15.26
CA LYS A 37 4.20 -8.15 14.15
C LYS A 37 3.36 -7.52 13.06
N THR A 38 2.22 -6.94 13.44
CA THR A 38 1.33 -6.23 12.51
C THR A 38 2.04 -5.04 11.87
N LYS A 39 2.81 -4.26 12.64
CA LYS A 39 3.61 -3.16 12.08
C LYS A 39 4.60 -3.62 11.02
N ARG A 40 5.39 -4.64 11.30
CA ARG A 40 6.36 -5.19 10.35
C ARG A 40 5.70 -5.76 9.09
N ALA A 41 4.55 -6.41 9.24
CA ALA A 41 3.78 -6.93 8.12
C ALA A 41 3.22 -5.81 7.23
N VAL A 42 2.72 -4.73 7.84
CA VAL A 42 2.24 -3.54 7.13
C VAL A 42 3.37 -2.78 6.45
N GLU A 43 4.47 -2.50 7.15
CA GLU A 43 5.66 -1.84 6.59
C GLU A 43 6.16 -2.58 5.35
N ARG A 44 6.30 -3.91 5.46
CA ARG A 44 6.79 -4.74 4.35
C ARG A 44 5.87 -4.67 3.13
N ASN A 45 4.57 -4.68 3.34
CA ASN A 45 3.61 -4.58 2.25
C ASN A 45 3.61 -3.19 1.60
N ILE A 46 3.79 -2.12 2.38
CA ILE A 46 3.98 -0.77 1.85
C ILE A 46 5.23 -0.69 0.96
N GLU A 47 6.35 -1.30 1.37
CA GLU A 47 7.56 -1.37 0.55
C GLU A 47 7.33 -2.10 -0.79
N ILE A 48 6.63 -3.24 -0.76
CA ILE A 48 6.31 -4.01 -1.97
C ILE A 48 5.49 -3.17 -2.94
N ILE A 49 4.47 -2.47 -2.43
CA ILE A 49 3.64 -1.57 -3.24
C ILE A 49 4.50 -0.43 -3.82
N GLY A 50 5.38 0.14 -2.99
CA GLY A 50 6.37 1.17 -3.37
C GLY A 50 7.23 0.78 -4.55
N GLU A 51 7.92 -0.35 -4.42
CA GLU A 51 8.86 -0.87 -5.40
C GLU A 51 8.15 -1.27 -6.71
N ALA A 52 6.99 -1.94 -6.61
CA ALA A 52 6.17 -2.30 -7.76
C ALA A 52 5.72 -1.05 -8.53
N MET A 53 5.27 0.00 -7.83
CA MET A 53 4.88 1.26 -8.44
C MET A 53 6.05 2.00 -9.08
N SER A 54 7.21 2.05 -8.43
CA SER A 54 8.43 2.64 -8.99
C SER A 54 8.82 1.97 -10.32
N ARG A 55 8.74 0.64 -10.38
CA ARG A 55 9.01 -0.14 -11.60
C ARG A 55 8.00 0.13 -12.71
N ILE A 56 6.71 0.22 -12.39
CA ILE A 56 5.67 0.57 -13.37
C ILE A 56 5.94 1.95 -13.94
N LEU A 57 6.17 2.96 -13.09
CA LEU A 57 6.38 4.35 -13.51
C LEU A 57 7.65 4.51 -14.35
N ARG A 58 8.71 3.75 -14.04
CA ARG A 58 9.93 3.76 -14.85
C ARG A 58 9.71 3.21 -16.26
N LEU A 59 8.81 2.22 -16.42
CA LEU A 59 8.47 1.66 -17.74
C LEU A 59 7.42 2.47 -18.48
N ASN A 60 6.44 3.02 -17.77
CA ASN A 60 5.37 3.84 -18.33
C ASN A 60 5.03 4.98 -17.37
N PRO A 61 5.72 6.13 -17.49
CA PRO A 61 5.47 7.30 -16.64
C PRO A 61 4.04 7.83 -16.73
N ASN A 62 3.39 7.61 -17.88
CA ASN A 62 2.03 8.06 -18.20
C ASN A 62 0.98 6.98 -17.98
N VAL A 63 1.31 5.90 -17.25
CA VAL A 63 0.36 4.83 -16.97
C VAL A 63 -0.91 5.40 -16.32
N LYS A 64 -2.05 5.17 -16.97
CA LYS A 64 -3.36 5.49 -16.38
C LYS A 64 -3.82 4.29 -15.58
N ILE A 65 -3.64 4.37 -14.26
CA ILE A 65 -4.18 3.36 -13.35
C ILE A 65 -5.63 3.75 -13.07
N SER A 66 -6.55 3.25 -13.90
CA SER A 66 -7.97 3.57 -13.83
C SER A 66 -8.70 2.84 -12.71
N ASN A 67 -8.14 1.74 -12.18
CA ASN A 67 -8.92 0.72 -11.47
C ASN A 67 -8.61 0.51 -9.98
N SER A 68 -7.90 1.42 -9.34
CA SER A 68 -7.98 1.50 -7.88
C SER A 68 -7.48 2.88 -7.45
N ARG A 69 -8.43 3.69 -6.98
CA ARG A 69 -8.14 4.95 -6.30
C ARG A 69 -7.03 4.76 -5.24
N GLN A 70 -7.00 3.59 -4.59
CA GLN A 70 -5.98 3.13 -3.65
C GLN A 70 -4.55 3.10 -4.23
N ILE A 71 -4.36 2.54 -5.44
CA ILE A 71 -3.03 2.48 -6.07
C ILE A 71 -2.60 3.88 -6.54
N VAL A 72 -3.55 4.70 -7.02
CA VAL A 72 -3.28 6.08 -7.43
C VAL A 72 -2.88 6.96 -6.23
N ASP A 73 -3.57 6.81 -5.11
CA ASP A 73 -3.27 7.59 -3.92
C ASP A 73 -1.96 7.11 -3.25
N THR A 74 -1.73 5.80 -3.27
CA THR A 74 -0.44 5.23 -2.83
C THR A 74 0.70 5.71 -3.73
N ARG A 75 0.50 5.77 -5.06
CA ARG A 75 1.44 6.36 -6.04
C ARG A 75 1.78 7.81 -5.70
N ASN A 76 0.77 8.65 -5.46
CA ASN A 76 0.99 10.07 -5.13
C ASN A 76 1.85 10.23 -3.88
N ARG A 77 1.72 9.31 -2.92
CA ARG A 77 2.45 9.36 -1.66
C ARG A 77 3.86 8.73 -1.75
N ILE A 78 4.04 7.66 -2.53
CA ILE A 78 5.36 7.05 -2.85
C ILE A 78 6.25 8.07 -3.57
N ILE A 79 5.69 8.87 -4.49
CA ILE A 79 6.43 9.93 -5.20
C ILE A 79 6.94 11.01 -4.22
N HIS A 80 6.30 11.18 -3.07
CA HIS A 80 6.61 12.24 -2.10
C HIS A 80 7.61 11.87 -1.00
N GLY A 81 8.39 10.80 -1.15
CA GLY A 81 9.58 10.55 -0.33
C GLY A 81 9.26 9.99 1.06
N TYR A 82 9.42 8.68 1.20
CA TYR A 82 9.41 8.01 2.50
C TYR A 82 10.83 7.71 2.94
N ASP A 83 11.55 8.73 3.38
CA ASP A 83 12.91 8.53 3.95
C ASP A 83 12.87 7.99 5.39
N ALA A 84 11.68 7.96 6.04
CA ALA A 84 11.45 7.22 7.28
C ALA A 84 9.96 6.84 7.43
N VAL A 85 9.67 5.53 7.47
CA VAL A 85 8.32 5.02 7.76
C VAL A 85 8.15 4.97 9.29
N SER A 86 7.39 5.91 9.86
CA SER A 86 6.99 5.86 11.27
C SER A 86 5.68 5.12 11.46
N ASP A 87 5.39 4.65 12.68
CA ASP A 87 4.13 4.00 13.03
C ASP A 87 2.90 4.85 12.61
N GLU A 88 2.97 6.18 12.78
CA GLU A 88 1.91 7.13 12.40
C GLU A 88 1.72 7.21 10.89
N ILE A 89 2.81 7.17 10.13
CA ILE A 89 2.78 7.16 8.68
C ILE A 89 2.18 5.86 8.17
N SER A 90 2.65 4.70 8.66
CA SER A 90 2.09 3.39 8.33
C SER A 90 0.60 3.34 8.63
N TRP A 91 0.20 3.80 9.82
CA TRP A 91 -1.21 3.86 10.20
C TRP A 91 -2.04 4.74 9.27
N THR A 92 -1.53 5.92 8.92
CA THR A 92 -2.21 6.83 7.98
C THR A 92 -2.35 6.20 6.60
N ILE A 93 -1.34 5.47 6.13
CA ILE A 93 -1.36 4.73 4.86
C ILE A 93 -2.52 3.73 4.85
N VAL A 94 -2.58 2.88 5.88
CA VAL A 94 -3.61 1.86 6.00
C VAL A 94 -5.00 2.50 6.06
N GLN A 95 -5.21 3.50 6.92
CA GLN A 95 -6.55 4.06 7.16
C GLN A 95 -7.07 4.93 6.01
N LYS A 96 -6.22 5.72 5.34
CA LYS A 96 -6.66 6.70 4.34
C LYS A 96 -6.51 6.22 2.90
N TYR A 97 -5.51 5.41 2.63
CA TYR A 97 -5.07 5.14 1.25
C TYR A 97 -5.23 3.69 0.84
N LEU A 98 -5.25 2.78 1.81
CA LEU A 98 -5.64 1.39 1.66
C LEU A 98 -6.97 1.11 2.39
N PRO A 99 -8.03 1.94 2.22
CA PRO A 99 -9.26 1.72 2.96
C PRO A 99 -9.75 0.30 2.70
N ILE A 100 -9.92 -0.43 3.80
CA ILE A 100 -10.54 -1.75 3.85
C ILE A 100 -11.75 -1.69 2.92
N GLN A 101 -11.79 -2.58 1.92
CA GLN A 101 -12.99 -2.73 1.10
C GLN A 101 -14.10 -3.13 2.07
N ARG A 102 -14.89 -2.14 2.50
CA ARG A 102 -16.10 -2.35 3.27
C ARG A 102 -17.03 -3.10 2.33
N GLY A 103 -17.08 -4.42 2.49
CA GLY A 103 -18.10 -5.23 1.84
C GLY A 103 -19.45 -4.58 2.08
N LYS A 104 -20.14 -4.25 0.99
CA LYS A 104 -21.59 -4.18 1.01
C LYS A 104 -22.12 -5.59 0.95
#